data_AF-A0A352B7U4-F1
#
_entry.id   AF-A0A352B7U4-F1
#
_cell.length_a   1.000
_cell.length_b   1.000
_cell.length_c   1.000
_cell.angle_alpha   90.00
_cell.angle_beta   90.00
_cell.angle_gamma   90.00
#
_symmetry.space_group_name_H-M   'P 1'
#
loop_
_entity.id
_entity.type
_entity.pdbx_description
1 polymer ?
#
loop_
_entity_poly.entity_id
_entity_poly.type
_entity_poly.pdbx_seq_one_letter_code
_entity_poly.pdbx_strand_id
1 'polypeptide(L)'
;MRETLRAVLTTWEERLLGRLIERLGEHPAFVMLHRYGPTFPALYREVTTPAVAAEDLARLAQLGDAEGVVVYCTRGEGGGLQLRILTDHRLSLMALIPTLRNFGLVATDETQAPLGGGAYTVHVVHLGGDPTVVRARCGDLCTALGWTLTGHLQDDPTNALILLAALSPAEVRLVRTVRGYLLQVNPTLMEGGVVRTLLAYPAAVAA
;
A
#
# COMPACT_ATOMS: atom_id res chain seq x y z
N MET A 1 -25.99 18.61 15.38
CA MET A 1 -27.02 18.64 14.30
C MET A 1 -26.74 19.69 13.22
N ARG A 2 -26.14 20.86 13.51
CA ARG A 2 -25.79 21.87 12.48
C ARG A 2 -24.53 21.53 11.65
N GLU A 3 -23.52 20.86 12.22
CA GLU A 3 -22.32 20.41 11.47
C GLU A 3 -22.63 19.31 10.45
N THR A 4 -23.52 18.39 10.81
CA THR A 4 -23.93 17.28 9.93
C THR A 4 -24.66 17.78 8.69
N LEU A 5 -25.44 18.87 8.81
CA LEU A 5 -26.17 19.45 7.68
C LEU A 5 -25.27 20.22 6.71
N ARG A 6 -24.22 20.91 7.21
CA ARG A 6 -23.21 21.55 6.36
C ARG A 6 -22.39 20.52 5.57
N ALA A 7 -22.03 19.40 6.20
CA ALA A 7 -21.28 18.33 5.54
C ALA A 7 -22.03 17.66 4.38
N VAL A 8 -23.37 17.72 4.38
CA VAL A 8 -24.24 17.16 3.32
C VAL A 8 -24.41 18.11 2.12
N LEU A 9 -24.19 19.42 2.32
CA LEU A 9 -24.34 20.44 1.27
C LEU A 9 -23.02 20.85 0.61
N THR A 10 -21.88 20.46 1.19
CA THR A 10 -20.56 20.72 0.62
C THR A 10 -20.13 19.65 -0.36
N THR A 11 -19.54 20.06 -1.48
CA THR A 11 -18.97 19.12 -2.46
C THR A 11 -17.86 18.28 -1.82
N TRP A 12 -17.49 17.17 -2.46
CA TRP A 12 -16.39 16.33 -1.97
C TRP A 12 -15.07 17.14 -1.96
N GLU A 13 -14.90 17.99 -2.97
CA GLU A 13 -13.75 18.87 -3.20
C GLU A 13 -13.65 19.97 -2.14
N GLU A 14 -14.77 20.57 -1.72
CA GLU A 14 -14.80 21.55 -0.62
C GLU A 14 -14.40 20.91 0.71
N ARG A 15 -14.86 19.68 0.96
CA ARG A 15 -14.46 18.91 2.15
C ARG A 15 -12.98 18.55 2.10
N LEU A 16 -12.45 18.18 0.94
CA LEU A 16 -11.03 17.92 0.76
C LEU A 16 -10.21 19.19 1.01
N LEU A 17 -10.62 20.32 0.44
CA LEU A 17 -9.95 21.60 0.65
C LEU A 17 -9.91 21.94 2.15
N GLY A 18 -11.03 21.80 2.87
CA GLY A 18 -11.06 21.99 4.33
C GLY A 18 -10.04 21.11 5.06
N ARG A 19 -9.92 19.83 4.71
CA ARG A 19 -8.91 18.92 5.28
C ARG A 19 -7.48 19.31 4.95
N LEU A 20 -7.23 19.83 3.75
CA LEU A 20 -5.92 20.32 3.36
C LEU A 20 -5.56 21.60 4.13
N ILE A 21 -6.52 22.53 4.29
CA ILE A 21 -6.33 23.77 5.05
C ILE A 21 -6.01 23.46 6.51
N GLU A 22 -6.75 22.55 7.15
CA GLU A 22 -6.49 22.10 8.51
C GLU A 22 -5.05 21.56 8.70
N ARG A 23 -4.47 20.94 7.66
CA ARG A 23 -3.15 20.30 7.72
C ARG A 23 -1.99 21.21 7.33
N LEU A 24 -2.21 22.12 6.37
CA LEU A 24 -1.14 22.82 5.66
C LEU A 24 -1.31 24.36 5.68
N GLY A 25 -2.47 24.86 6.10
CA GLY A 25 -2.87 26.26 5.92
C GLY A 25 -3.47 26.54 4.54
N GLU A 26 -4.06 27.72 4.37
CA GLU A 26 -4.87 28.07 3.20
C GLU A 26 -4.10 28.02 1.87
N HIS A 27 -3.00 28.79 1.77
CA HIS A 27 -2.30 28.94 0.50
C HIS A 27 -1.69 27.60 -0.01
N PRO A 28 -0.96 26.81 0.79
CA PRO A 28 -0.46 25.51 0.34
C PRO A 28 -1.57 24.52 -0.02
N ALA A 29 -2.71 24.54 0.68
CA ALA A 29 -3.85 23.70 0.38
C ALA A 29 -4.43 23.98 -1.02
N PHE A 30 -4.58 25.25 -1.40
CA PHE A 30 -5.03 25.63 -2.74
C PHE A 30 -4.04 25.20 -3.83
N VAL A 31 -2.74 25.41 -3.61
CA VAL A 31 -1.69 24.98 -4.55
C VAL A 31 -1.76 23.46 -4.80
N MET A 32 -1.93 22.71 -3.73
CA MET A 32 -2.01 21.24 -3.76
C MET A 32 -3.27 20.74 -4.47
N LEU A 33 -4.42 21.36 -4.18
CA LEU A 33 -5.67 21.03 -4.86
C LEU A 33 -5.59 21.33 -6.37
N HIS A 34 -4.96 22.45 -6.76
CA HIS A 34 -4.75 22.79 -8.17
C HIS A 34 -3.75 21.87 -8.87
N ARG A 35 -2.70 21.41 -8.17
CA ARG A 35 -1.67 20.53 -8.75
C ARG A 35 -2.18 19.11 -8.97
N TYR A 36 -2.86 18.53 -7.98
CA TYR A 36 -3.25 17.11 -8.01
C TYR A 36 -4.72 16.87 -8.30
N GLY A 37 -5.58 17.85 -7.98
CA GLY A 37 -7.03 17.75 -8.03
C GLY A 37 -7.80 18.52 -9.11
N PRO A 38 -7.21 19.04 -10.22
CA PRO A 38 -8.00 19.77 -11.21
C PRO A 38 -9.10 18.90 -11.84
N THR A 39 -8.93 17.57 -11.84
CA THR A 39 -10.01 16.60 -12.06
C THR A 39 -9.78 15.34 -11.22
N PHE A 40 -10.54 15.16 -10.14
CA PHE A 40 -10.60 13.86 -9.46
C PHE A 40 -11.58 12.93 -10.18
N PRO A 41 -11.16 11.72 -10.60
CA PRO A 41 -12.07 10.76 -11.22
C PRO A 41 -13.27 10.43 -10.32
N ALA A 42 -14.45 10.21 -10.90
CA ALA A 42 -15.65 9.86 -10.13
C ALA A 42 -15.43 8.62 -9.25
N LEU A 43 -14.85 7.57 -9.84
CA LEU A 43 -14.52 6.33 -9.14
C LEU A 43 -13.58 6.55 -7.93
N TYR A 44 -12.63 7.49 -8.03
CA TYR A 44 -11.76 7.83 -6.92
C TYR A 44 -12.53 8.46 -5.76
N ARG A 45 -13.45 9.39 -6.07
CA ARG A 45 -14.28 10.08 -5.06
C ARG A 45 -15.29 9.15 -4.40
N GLU A 46 -15.74 8.11 -5.11
CA GLU A 46 -16.65 7.09 -4.58
C GLU A 46 -15.97 6.24 -3.50
N VAL A 47 -14.71 5.82 -3.72
CA VAL A 47 -14.01 4.91 -2.80
C VAL A 47 -13.08 5.62 -1.79
N THR A 48 -12.89 6.93 -1.94
CA THR A 48 -11.94 7.71 -1.12
C THR A 48 -12.62 8.85 -0.39
N THR A 49 -12.54 8.84 0.94
CA THR A 49 -13.04 9.96 1.75
C THR A 49 -12.14 11.20 1.60
N PRO A 50 -12.66 12.43 1.80
CA PRO A 50 -11.85 13.64 1.73
C PRO A 50 -10.64 13.64 2.68
N ALA A 51 -10.74 12.99 3.84
CA ALA A 51 -9.63 12.87 4.78
C ALA A 51 -8.53 11.93 4.25
N VAL A 52 -8.90 10.82 3.61
CA VAL A 52 -7.94 9.91 2.97
C VAL A 52 -7.31 10.57 1.75
N ALA A 53 -8.10 11.29 0.94
CA ALA A 53 -7.54 12.01 -0.20
C ALA A 53 -6.53 13.10 0.22
N ALA A 54 -6.75 13.79 1.33
CA ALA A 54 -5.76 14.73 1.87
C ALA A 54 -4.44 14.03 2.26
N GLU A 55 -4.52 12.80 2.80
CA GLU A 55 -3.36 11.96 3.10
C GLU A 55 -2.66 11.46 1.83
N ASP A 56 -3.41 11.04 0.81
CA ASP A 56 -2.86 10.65 -0.50
C ASP A 56 -2.08 11.79 -1.12
N LEU A 57 -2.68 12.99 -1.18
CA LEU A 57 -2.00 14.15 -1.73
C LEU A 57 -0.73 14.47 -0.93
N ALA A 58 -0.77 14.39 0.40
CA ALA A 58 0.40 14.66 1.24
C ALA A 58 1.55 13.68 0.94
N ARG A 59 1.22 12.41 0.69
CA ARG A 59 2.19 11.38 0.30
C ARG A 59 2.70 11.60 -1.12
N LEU A 60 1.85 11.97 -2.07
CA LEU A 60 2.26 12.32 -3.43
C LEU A 60 3.19 13.55 -3.45
N ALA A 61 2.96 14.52 -2.56
CA ALA A 61 3.83 15.67 -2.42
C ALA A 61 5.23 15.29 -1.89
N GLN A 62 5.32 14.26 -1.06
CA GLN A 62 6.60 13.69 -0.60
C GLN A 62 7.26 12.81 -1.67
N LEU A 63 6.47 12.19 -2.54
CA LEU A 63 6.93 11.34 -3.63
C LEU A 63 7.80 12.16 -4.61
N GLY A 64 7.35 13.37 -4.96
CA GLY A 64 8.22 14.47 -5.44
C GLY A 64 9.32 14.07 -6.44
N ASP A 65 10.53 14.60 -6.27
CA ASP A 65 11.70 14.37 -7.15
C ASP A 65 12.34 12.98 -7.02
N ALA A 66 11.70 12.02 -6.34
CA ALA A 66 12.17 10.65 -6.21
C ALA A 66 11.24 9.71 -7.01
N GLU A 67 11.79 8.98 -7.99
CA GLU A 67 11.06 7.84 -8.58
C GLU A 67 10.65 6.90 -7.44
N GLY A 68 9.34 6.75 -7.24
CA GLY A 68 8.86 6.30 -5.94
C GLY A 68 7.54 5.56 -5.99
N VAL A 69 7.46 4.54 -5.16
CA VAL A 69 6.18 3.91 -4.80
C VAL A 69 5.97 4.12 -3.32
N VAL A 70 4.88 4.78 -2.95
CA VAL A 70 4.45 4.91 -1.56
C VAL A 70 3.30 3.96 -1.32
N VAL A 71 3.46 3.11 -0.31
CA VAL A 71 2.44 2.16 0.12
C VAL A 71 2.01 2.49 1.54
N TYR A 72 0.71 2.47 1.81
CA TYR A 72 0.19 2.60 3.17
C TYR A 72 -1.19 1.96 3.33
N CYS A 73 -1.60 1.63 4.55
CA CYS A 73 -2.93 1.07 4.80
C CYS A 73 -3.94 2.13 5.24
N THR A 74 -5.18 2.01 4.78
CA THR A 74 -6.34 2.78 5.25
C THR A 74 -7.45 1.87 5.72
N ARG A 75 -8.43 2.43 6.43
CA ARG A 75 -9.68 1.74 6.73
C ARG A 75 -10.62 1.90 5.54
N GLY A 76 -11.12 0.78 5.01
CA GLY A 76 -12.21 0.76 4.05
C GLY A 76 -13.58 0.81 4.73
N GLU A 77 -14.62 0.83 3.91
CA GLU A 77 -16.00 0.69 4.39
C GLU A 77 -16.21 -0.62 5.14
N GLY A 78 -17.11 -0.62 6.13
CA GLY A 78 -17.39 -1.79 6.96
C GLY A 78 -16.24 -2.22 7.89
N GLY A 79 -15.18 -1.41 8.02
CA GLY A 79 -14.03 -1.73 8.88
C GLY A 79 -12.97 -2.62 8.22
N GLY A 80 -13.12 -2.92 6.93
CA GLY A 80 -12.13 -3.63 6.13
C GLY A 80 -10.79 -2.89 6.04
N LEU A 81 -9.75 -3.60 5.63
CA LEU A 81 -8.44 -2.99 5.37
C LEU A 81 -8.29 -2.70 3.88
N GLN A 82 -7.83 -1.49 3.58
CA GLN A 82 -7.43 -1.10 2.24
C GLN A 82 -5.92 -0.88 2.22
N LEU A 83 -5.28 -1.30 1.15
CA LEU A 83 -3.91 -0.96 0.82
C LEU A 83 -3.94 0.11 -0.26
N ARG A 84 -3.21 1.20 -0.05
CA ARG A 84 -3.08 2.30 -1.02
C ARG A 84 -1.67 2.30 -1.56
N ILE A 85 -1.55 2.24 -2.88
CA ILE A 85 -0.27 2.26 -3.60
C ILE A 85 -0.29 3.48 -4.52
N LEU A 86 0.65 4.40 -4.29
CA LEU A 86 0.76 5.67 -4.98
C LEU A 86 2.08 5.67 -5.74
N THR A 87 2.00 5.96 -7.03
CA THR A 87 3.13 5.89 -7.94
C THR A 87 3.07 7.03 -8.96
N ASP A 88 4.23 7.46 -9.43
CA ASP A 88 4.42 8.44 -10.51
C ASP A 88 4.54 7.80 -11.91
N HIS A 89 4.49 6.46 -11.99
CA HIS A 89 4.53 5.71 -13.23
C HIS A 89 3.32 4.78 -13.36
N ARG A 90 3.07 4.29 -14.58
CA ARG A 90 1.99 3.32 -14.81
C ARG A 90 2.39 1.97 -14.26
N LEU A 91 1.72 1.55 -13.19
CA LEU A 91 1.79 0.21 -12.65
C LEU A 91 0.51 -0.55 -13.03
N SER A 92 0.64 -1.74 -13.61
CA SER A 92 -0.53 -2.56 -13.98
C SER A 92 -0.97 -3.42 -12.80
N LEU A 93 -2.27 -3.47 -12.53
CA LEU A 93 -2.84 -4.35 -11.51
C LEU A 93 -2.50 -5.83 -11.71
N MET A 94 -2.51 -6.32 -12.95
CA MET A 94 -2.15 -7.72 -13.22
C MET A 94 -0.71 -8.03 -12.82
N ALA A 95 0.17 -7.01 -12.78
CA ALA A 95 1.53 -7.15 -12.27
C ALA A 95 1.60 -7.08 -10.73
N LEU A 96 0.64 -6.41 -10.08
CA LEU A 96 0.56 -6.28 -8.61
C LEU A 96 0.05 -7.55 -7.92
N ILE A 97 -0.94 -8.26 -8.48
CA ILE A 97 -1.56 -9.42 -7.82
C ILE A 97 -0.53 -10.51 -7.42
N PRO A 98 0.41 -10.94 -8.29
CA PRO A 98 1.43 -11.91 -7.91
C PRO A 98 2.27 -11.44 -6.72
N THR A 99 2.67 -10.16 -6.71
CA THR A 99 3.42 -9.55 -5.61
C THR A 99 2.61 -9.58 -4.33
N LEU A 100 1.36 -9.12 -4.34
CA LEU A 100 0.50 -9.15 -3.14
C LEU A 100 0.36 -10.58 -2.58
N ARG A 101 0.20 -11.57 -3.45
CA ARG A 101 0.15 -12.99 -3.06
C ARG A 101 1.44 -13.48 -2.40
N ASN A 102 2.61 -13.01 -2.86
CA ASN A 102 3.89 -13.34 -2.24
C ASN A 102 4.03 -12.77 -0.82
N PHE A 103 3.28 -11.73 -0.47
CA PHE A 103 3.13 -11.23 0.90
C PHE A 103 2.05 -11.95 1.72
N GLY A 104 1.38 -12.96 1.14
CA GLY A 104 0.26 -13.65 1.77
C GLY A 104 -1.03 -12.82 1.79
N LEU A 105 -1.10 -11.76 1.00
CA LEU A 105 -2.30 -10.93 0.88
C LEU A 105 -3.27 -11.49 -0.16
N VAL A 106 -4.55 -11.31 0.09
CA VAL A 106 -5.63 -11.64 -0.84
C VAL A 106 -6.35 -10.35 -1.21
N ALA A 107 -6.18 -9.89 -2.45
CA ALA A 107 -6.92 -8.76 -2.98
C ALA A 107 -8.34 -9.22 -3.38
N THR A 108 -9.36 -8.54 -2.87
CA THR A 108 -10.76 -8.83 -3.21
C THR A 108 -11.30 -7.90 -4.29
N ASP A 109 -10.84 -6.66 -4.30
CA ASP A 109 -11.23 -5.65 -5.28
C ASP A 109 -10.09 -4.62 -5.46
N GLU A 110 -10.04 -3.97 -6.61
CA GLU A 110 -9.17 -2.82 -6.84
C GLU A 110 -9.88 -1.71 -7.60
N THR A 111 -9.65 -0.49 -7.13
CA THR A 111 -9.90 0.73 -7.89
C THR A 111 -8.57 1.42 -8.22
N GLN A 112 -8.35 1.73 -9.50
CA GLN A 112 -7.24 2.58 -9.95
C GLN A 112 -7.74 3.95 -10.39
N ALA A 113 -7.00 5.01 -10.07
CA ALA A 113 -7.34 6.37 -10.45
C ALA A 113 -6.11 7.18 -10.83
N PRO A 114 -6.08 7.81 -12.03
CA PRO A 114 -5.06 8.78 -12.38
C PRO A 114 -5.32 10.12 -11.66
N LEU A 115 -4.28 10.73 -11.11
CA LEU A 115 -4.31 12.06 -10.47
C LEU A 115 -3.26 12.99 -11.12
N GLY A 116 -3.38 14.30 -10.87
CA GLY A 116 -2.43 15.29 -11.38
C GLY A 116 -2.28 15.30 -12.90
N GLY A 117 -3.39 15.16 -13.63
CA GLY A 117 -3.38 15.07 -15.09
C GLY A 117 -2.84 13.74 -15.65
N GLY A 118 -2.75 12.70 -14.82
CA GLY A 118 -2.22 11.39 -15.19
C GLY A 118 -0.74 11.19 -14.90
N ALA A 119 -0.09 12.16 -14.24
CA ALA A 119 1.27 12.04 -13.75
C ALA A 119 1.39 11.06 -12.57
N TYR A 120 0.31 10.81 -11.84
CA TYR A 120 0.30 9.88 -10.71
C TYR A 120 -0.84 8.88 -10.86
N THR A 121 -0.63 7.67 -10.35
CA THR A 121 -1.67 6.65 -10.24
C THR A 121 -1.83 6.26 -8.78
N VAL A 122 -3.08 6.24 -8.32
CA VAL A 122 -3.45 5.71 -7.01
C VAL A 122 -4.19 4.40 -7.22
N HIS A 123 -3.66 3.33 -6.64
CA HIS A 123 -4.35 2.03 -6.52
C HIS A 123 -4.92 1.91 -5.11
N VAL A 124 -6.21 1.61 -5.03
CA VAL A 124 -6.94 1.33 -3.80
C VAL A 124 -7.32 -0.14 -3.84
N VAL A 125 -6.57 -0.96 -3.11
CA VAL A 125 -6.74 -2.41 -3.07
C VAL A 125 -7.49 -2.79 -1.81
N HIS A 126 -8.64 -3.44 -1.96
CA HIS A 126 -9.38 -4.02 -0.85
C HIS A 126 -8.79 -5.38 -0.50
N LEU A 127 -8.43 -5.56 0.77
CA LEU A 127 -7.84 -6.80 1.26
C LEU A 127 -8.89 -7.67 1.95
N GLY A 128 -8.88 -8.96 1.60
CA GLY A 128 -9.62 -10.00 2.31
C GLY A 128 -8.85 -10.55 3.51
N GLY A 129 -9.52 -11.43 4.27
CA GLY A 129 -8.94 -12.06 5.46
C GLY A 129 -9.09 -11.21 6.73
N ASP A 130 -8.30 -11.53 7.75
CA ASP A 130 -8.35 -10.84 9.04
C ASP A 130 -7.57 -9.51 8.99
N PRO A 131 -8.26 -8.35 9.08
CA PRO A 131 -7.60 -7.05 9.02
C PRO A 131 -6.71 -6.76 10.25
N THR A 132 -6.85 -7.50 11.35
CA THR A 132 -6.06 -7.28 12.57
C THR A 132 -4.59 -7.65 12.37
N VAL A 133 -4.34 -8.78 11.70
CA VAL A 133 -2.98 -9.27 11.39
C VAL A 133 -2.23 -8.27 10.54
N VAL A 134 -2.85 -7.83 9.45
CA VAL A 134 -2.23 -6.88 8.52
C VAL A 134 -2.05 -5.51 9.17
N ARG A 135 -3.02 -5.06 9.99
CA ARG A 135 -2.91 -3.79 10.72
C ARG A 135 -1.76 -3.78 11.71
N ALA A 136 -1.53 -4.88 12.42
CA ALA A 136 -0.43 -5.00 13.38
C ALA A 136 0.95 -4.90 12.71
N ARG A 137 1.05 -5.25 11.42
CA ARG A 137 2.30 -5.28 10.64
C ARG A 137 2.30 -4.29 9.49
N CYS A 138 1.38 -3.33 9.45
CA CYS A 138 1.18 -2.46 8.29
C CYS A 138 2.45 -1.67 7.94
N GLY A 139 3.22 -1.19 8.92
CA GLY A 139 4.47 -0.48 8.69
C GLY A 139 5.49 -1.33 7.90
N ASP A 140 5.88 -2.48 8.45
CA ASP A 140 6.83 -3.40 7.81
C ASP A 140 6.32 -3.93 6.48
N LEU A 141 5.03 -4.25 6.38
CA LEU A 141 4.39 -4.68 5.13
C LEU A 141 4.49 -3.60 4.05
N CYS A 142 4.15 -2.35 4.38
CA CYS A 142 4.17 -1.26 3.42
C CYS A 142 5.59 -0.89 3.00
N THR A 143 6.55 -0.91 3.92
CA THR A 143 7.96 -0.74 3.60
C THR A 143 8.45 -1.82 2.66
N ALA A 144 8.17 -3.10 2.97
CA ALA A 144 8.59 -4.20 2.11
C ALA A 144 7.91 -4.18 0.74
N LEU A 145 6.61 -3.87 0.66
CA LEU A 145 5.91 -3.72 -0.62
C LEU A 145 6.50 -2.57 -1.44
N GLY A 146 6.73 -1.41 -0.83
CA GLY A 146 7.40 -0.29 -1.49
C GLY A 146 8.77 -0.68 -2.03
N TRP A 147 9.57 -1.39 -1.22
CA TRP A 147 10.88 -1.91 -1.64
C TRP A 147 10.78 -2.95 -2.76
N THR A 148 9.76 -3.81 -2.73
CA THR A 148 9.57 -4.81 -3.80
C THR A 148 9.20 -4.14 -5.12
N LEU A 149 8.29 -3.16 -5.07
CA LEU A 149 7.84 -2.43 -6.26
C LEU A 149 8.91 -1.49 -6.84
N THR A 150 9.89 -1.09 -6.04
CA THR A 150 11.07 -0.30 -6.46
C THR A 150 12.32 -1.16 -6.72
N GLY A 151 12.22 -2.49 -6.57
CA GLY A 151 13.33 -3.42 -6.83
C GLY A 151 14.39 -3.53 -5.72
N HIS A 152 14.21 -2.87 -4.59
CA HIS A 152 15.10 -2.98 -3.41
C HIS A 152 14.92 -4.27 -2.62
N LEU A 153 13.76 -4.93 -2.73
CA LEU A 153 13.47 -6.25 -2.18
C LEU A 153 13.00 -7.14 -3.33
N GLN A 154 13.44 -8.40 -3.37
CA GLN A 154 13.03 -9.28 -4.46
C GLN A 154 11.57 -9.76 -4.23
N ASP A 155 10.80 -9.95 -5.29
CA ASP A 155 9.43 -10.45 -5.18
C ASP A 155 9.43 -11.97 -4.98
N ASP A 156 9.02 -12.45 -3.80
CA ASP A 156 9.21 -13.84 -3.38
C ASP A 156 8.22 -14.27 -2.28
N PRO A 157 7.74 -15.54 -2.29
CA PRO A 157 6.73 -15.99 -1.33
C PRO A 157 7.16 -15.94 0.14
N THR A 158 8.46 -15.85 0.44
CA THR A 158 8.98 -15.71 1.82
C THR A 158 8.65 -14.35 2.42
N ASN A 159 8.25 -13.37 1.60
CA ASN A 159 7.75 -12.08 2.06
C ASN A 159 6.50 -12.23 2.93
N ALA A 160 5.74 -13.33 2.80
CA ALA A 160 4.62 -13.66 3.68
C ALA A 160 5.03 -13.84 5.16
N LEU A 161 6.31 -14.10 5.46
CA LEU A 161 6.80 -14.17 6.85
C LEU A 161 6.70 -12.84 7.61
N ILE A 162 6.55 -11.70 6.92
CA ILE A 162 6.27 -10.41 7.57
C ILE A 162 4.95 -10.46 8.34
N LEU A 163 3.95 -11.13 7.76
CA LEU A 163 2.63 -11.31 8.37
C LEU A 163 2.57 -12.56 9.25
N LEU A 164 3.18 -13.67 8.80
CA LEU A 164 3.08 -14.97 9.50
C LEU A 164 3.99 -15.08 10.72
N ALA A 165 5.17 -14.47 10.68
CA ALA A 165 6.22 -14.59 11.69
C ALA A 165 6.62 -13.23 12.29
N ALA A 166 5.90 -12.16 11.96
CA ALA A 166 6.19 -10.80 12.38
C ALA A 166 7.63 -10.35 12.09
N LEU A 167 8.21 -10.83 10.99
CA LEU A 167 9.54 -10.41 10.56
C LEU A 167 9.52 -9.00 9.96
N SER A 168 10.63 -8.30 10.11
CA SER A 168 10.96 -7.08 9.38
C SER A 168 11.40 -7.41 7.95
N PRO A 169 11.39 -6.43 7.03
CA PRO A 169 11.88 -6.62 5.67
C PRO A 169 13.36 -7.05 5.61
N ALA A 170 14.16 -6.62 6.60
CA ALA A 170 15.57 -6.98 6.72
C ALA A 170 15.76 -8.45 7.14
N GLU A 171 14.96 -8.93 8.09
CA GLU A 171 14.98 -10.33 8.52
C GLU A 171 14.52 -11.27 7.40
N VAL A 172 13.50 -10.89 6.63
CA VAL A 172 13.11 -11.65 5.44
C VAL A 172 14.25 -11.74 4.42
N ARG A 173 14.98 -10.64 4.20
CA ARG A 173 16.16 -10.66 3.34
C ARG A 173 17.20 -11.66 3.84
N LEU A 174 17.47 -11.68 5.15
CA LEU A 174 18.39 -12.64 5.77
C LEU A 174 17.93 -14.09 5.55
N VAL A 175 16.67 -14.41 5.86
CA VAL A 175 16.08 -15.76 5.65
C VAL A 175 16.28 -16.21 4.21
N ARG A 176 16.09 -15.31 3.24
CA ARG A 176 16.27 -15.60 1.83
C ARG A 176 17.73 -15.79 1.43
N THR A 177 18.64 -15.01 1.98
CA THR A 177 20.09 -15.21 1.78
C THR A 177 20.50 -16.59 2.27
N VAL A 178 20.05 -16.99 3.47
CA VAL A 178 20.33 -18.32 4.03
C VAL A 178 19.71 -19.42 3.17
N ARG A 179 18.45 -19.27 2.77
CA ARG A 179 17.76 -20.21 1.86
C ARG A 179 18.53 -20.37 0.53
N GLY A 180 18.94 -19.25 -0.07
CA GLY A 180 19.68 -19.25 -1.33
C GLY A 180 21.01 -19.99 -1.21
N TYR A 181 21.74 -19.76 -0.12
CA TYR A 181 22.97 -20.49 0.18
C TYR A 181 22.72 -21.99 0.36
N LEU A 182 21.68 -22.39 1.09
CA LEU A 182 21.31 -23.80 1.29
C LEU A 182 20.99 -24.51 -0.02
N LEU A 183 20.26 -23.85 -0.93
CA LEU A 183 19.95 -24.40 -2.25
C LEU A 183 21.19 -24.51 -3.14
N GLN A 184 22.16 -23.60 -2.99
CA GLN A 184 23.42 -23.65 -3.74
C GLN A 184 24.31 -24.82 -3.32
N VAL A 185 24.37 -25.13 -2.02
CA VAL A 185 25.24 -26.20 -1.49
C VAL A 185 24.56 -27.57 -1.45
N ASN A 186 23.23 -27.62 -1.55
CA ASN A 186 22.47 -28.88 -1.56
C ASN A 186 21.49 -28.95 -2.74
N PRO A 187 21.90 -29.57 -3.88
CA PRO A 187 21.09 -29.64 -5.08
C PRO A 187 19.88 -30.59 -4.96
N THR A 188 19.76 -31.36 -3.88
CA THR A 188 18.59 -32.22 -3.64
C THR A 188 17.39 -31.46 -3.07
N LEU A 189 17.62 -30.26 -2.53
CA LEU A 189 16.56 -29.42 -2.01
C LEU A 189 15.87 -28.67 -3.14
N MET A 190 14.53 -28.78 -3.18
CA MET A 190 13.70 -28.02 -4.10
C MET A 190 13.26 -26.72 -3.45
N GLU A 191 13.44 -25.59 -4.13
CA GLU A 191 13.09 -24.25 -3.62
C GLU A 191 11.65 -24.20 -3.07
N GLY A 192 10.67 -24.69 -3.83
CA GLY A 192 9.28 -24.72 -3.39
C GLY A 192 9.04 -25.56 -2.12
N GLY A 193 9.84 -26.62 -1.90
CA GLY A 193 9.78 -27.43 -0.68
C GLY A 193 10.33 -26.68 0.54
N VAL A 194 11.45 -25.98 0.38
CA VAL A 194 12.05 -25.16 1.44
C VAL A 194 11.13 -24.00 1.80
N VAL A 195 10.64 -23.25 0.81
CA VAL A 195 9.70 -22.15 1.01
C VAL A 195 8.43 -22.62 1.72
N ARG A 196 7.82 -23.72 1.27
CA ARG A 196 6.63 -24.29 1.93
C ARG A 196 6.90 -24.64 3.39
N THR A 197 8.10 -25.16 3.70
CA THR A 197 8.48 -25.50 5.08
C THR A 197 8.63 -24.25 5.94
N LEU A 198 9.31 -23.22 5.44
CA LEU A 198 9.47 -21.94 6.15
C LEU A 198 8.10 -21.30 6.46
N LEU A 199 7.18 -21.33 5.49
CA LEU A 199 5.82 -20.79 5.66
C LEU A 199 4.93 -21.65 6.57
N ALA A 200 5.19 -22.96 6.67
CA ALA A 200 4.46 -23.86 7.56
C ALA A 200 4.89 -23.76 9.03
N TYR A 201 6.13 -23.33 9.28
CA TYR A 201 6.69 -23.21 10.64
C TYR A 201 7.19 -21.78 10.95
N PRO A 202 6.35 -20.74 10.83
CA PRO A 202 6.77 -19.35 10.97
C PRO A 202 7.38 -19.04 12.34
N ALA A 203 6.85 -19.63 13.42
CA ALA A 203 7.35 -19.44 14.77
C ALA A 203 8.79 -19.96 14.95
N ALA A 204 9.18 -21.03 14.22
CA ALA A 204 10.54 -21.55 14.26
C ALA A 204 11.52 -20.67 13.47
N VAL A 205 11.03 -19.90 12.49
CA VAL A 205 11.85 -18.95 11.73
C VAL A 205 12.12 -17.67 12.53
N ALA A 206 11.20 -17.30 13.43
CA ALA A 206 11.33 -16.11 14.28
C ALA A 206 12.06 -16.36 15.62
N ALA A 207 12.34 -17.62 15.96
CA ALA A 207 13.01 -18.04 17.20
C ALA A 207 14.54 -17.96 17.09
#